data_AF-A0A6L9IF93-F1
#
_entry.id   AF-A0A6L9IF93-F1
#
_cell.length_a   1.000
_cell.length_b   1.000
_cell.length_c   1.000
_cell.angle_alpha   90.00
_cell.angle_beta   90.00
_cell.angle_gamma   90.00
#
_symmetry.space_group_name_H-M   'P 1'
#
loop_
_entity.id
_entity.type
_entity.pdbx_description
1 polymer ?
#
loop_
_entity_poly.entity_id
_entity_poly.type
_entity_poly.pdbx_seq_one_letter_code
_entity_poly.pdbx_strand_id
1 'polypeptide(L)'
;MLTTILTTKLYIPPPRPGMVPRHHLIEQLNAGRHGKLTLISAPAGFGKTTLLSEWIAGGDLPAAWLSLDAGDSDLAHFLTYLVAALRTLAPQVGEGVAAGLQSPQPPPPETLLTSLLNDIAASPDDFLLVLDDYHVLDSAPVDEALTFLLEYLPPQLHLV
;
A
#
# COMPACT_ATOMS: atom_id res chain seq x y z
N MET A 1 2.19 17.83 -15.44
CA MET A 1 3.05 16.87 -16.17
C MET A 1 2.39 15.51 -16.01
N LEU A 2 2.23 14.70 -17.07
CA LEU A 2 1.72 13.33 -16.91
C LEU A 2 2.72 12.55 -16.05
N THR A 3 2.42 12.33 -14.77
CA THR A 3 3.24 11.49 -13.91
C THR A 3 3.18 10.07 -14.47
N THR A 4 4.29 9.62 -15.03
CA THR A 4 4.38 8.28 -15.62
C THR A 4 4.59 7.29 -14.49
N ILE A 5 3.61 6.41 -14.29
CA ILE A 5 3.68 5.33 -13.31
C ILE A 5 4.46 4.17 -13.91
N LEU A 6 5.48 3.68 -13.20
CA LEU A 6 6.09 2.39 -13.50
C LEU A 6 5.18 1.27 -13.01
N THR A 7 4.32 0.77 -13.90
CA THR A 7 3.29 -0.23 -13.58
C THR A 7 3.83 -1.51 -12.96
N THR A 8 5.10 -1.86 -13.21
CA THR A 8 5.72 -3.04 -12.59
C THR A 8 5.88 -2.94 -11.09
N LYS A 9 5.90 -1.72 -10.51
CA LYS A 9 5.88 -1.53 -9.05
C LYS A 9 4.54 -1.92 -8.43
N LEU A 10 3.48 -2.04 -9.23
CA LEU A 10 2.13 -2.33 -8.78
C LEU A 10 1.74 -3.81 -8.92
N TYR A 11 2.63 -4.66 -9.45
CA TYR A 11 2.33 -6.07 -9.65
C TYR A 11 2.56 -6.88 -8.38
N ILE A 12 1.54 -7.63 -7.99
CA ILE A 12 1.68 -8.70 -7.01
C ILE A 12 2.53 -9.82 -7.64
N PRO A 13 3.68 -10.18 -7.06
CA PRO A 13 4.50 -11.27 -7.59
C PRO A 13 3.72 -12.59 -7.58
N PRO A 14 3.73 -13.38 -8.66
CA PRO A 14 3.00 -14.64 -8.68
C PRO A 14 3.64 -15.65 -7.73
N PRO A 15 2.84 -16.48 -7.02
CA PRO A 15 3.37 -17.58 -6.24
C PRO A 15 4.13 -18.56 -7.14
N ARG A 16 5.30 -19.01 -6.69
CA ARG A 16 6.16 -19.90 -7.48
C ARG A 16 5.80 -21.37 -7.24
N PRO A 17 5.80 -22.22 -8.28
CA PRO A 17 5.62 -23.65 -8.10
C PRO A 17 6.77 -24.24 -7.26
N GLY A 18 6.45 -25.20 -6.39
CA GLY A 18 7.44 -25.86 -5.52
C GLY A 18 7.83 -25.09 -4.26
N MET A 19 7.08 -24.03 -3.90
CA MET A 19 7.23 -23.37 -2.61
C MET A 19 6.89 -24.32 -1.45
N VAL A 20 7.65 -24.23 -0.37
CA VAL A 20 7.34 -24.92 0.88
C VAL A 20 6.23 -24.13 1.58
N PRO A 21 5.04 -24.72 1.83
CA PRO A 21 3.94 -24.02 2.46
C PRO A 21 4.31 -23.48 3.84
N ARG A 22 3.93 -22.24 4.13
CA ARG A 22 4.24 -21.57 5.42
C ARG A 22 2.99 -21.37 6.28
N HIS A 23 2.21 -22.43 6.47
CA HIS A 23 0.90 -22.39 7.15
C HIS A 23 0.89 -21.59 8.45
N HIS A 24 1.87 -21.78 9.33
CA HIS A 24 1.93 -21.06 10.59
C HIS A 24 2.07 -19.53 10.42
N LEU A 25 2.86 -19.08 9.44
CA LEU A 25 3.00 -17.65 9.16
C LEU A 25 1.75 -17.09 8.49
N ILE A 26 1.10 -17.86 7.62
CA ILE A 26 -0.19 -17.49 7.03
C ILE A 26 -1.26 -17.31 8.10
N GLU A 27 -1.33 -18.21 9.08
CA GLU A 27 -2.23 -18.07 10.23
C GLU A 27 -1.95 -16.81 11.05
N GLN A 28 -0.67 -16.47 11.26
CA GLN A 28 -0.28 -15.22 11.94
C GLN A 28 -0.73 -13.98 11.14
N LEU A 29 -0.54 -13.98 9.82
CA LEU A 29 -1.01 -12.89 8.96
C LEU A 29 -2.54 -12.77 9.00
N ASN A 30 -3.26 -13.88 8.94
CA ASN A 30 -4.72 -13.90 9.07
C ASN A 30 -5.20 -13.33 10.41
N ALA A 31 -4.53 -13.69 11.51
CA ALA A 31 -4.83 -13.14 12.82
C ALA A 31 -4.56 -11.63 12.89
N GLY A 32 -3.48 -11.16 12.24
CA GLY A 32 -3.09 -9.75 12.18
C GLY A 32 -4.09 -8.82 11.47
N ARG A 33 -4.94 -9.36 10.59
CA ARG A 33 -5.94 -8.58 9.83
C ARG A 33 -6.94 -7.81 10.69
N HIS A 34 -7.11 -8.20 11.96
CA HIS A 34 -7.99 -7.48 12.89
C HIS A 34 -7.41 -6.12 13.33
N GLY A 35 -6.12 -5.88 13.08
CA GLY A 35 -5.48 -4.58 13.27
C GLY A 35 -5.49 -3.73 12.00
N LYS A 36 -4.98 -2.49 12.11
CA LYS A 36 -4.81 -1.59 10.95
C LYS A 36 -3.54 -1.88 10.14
N LEU A 37 -2.52 -2.44 10.79
CA LEU A 37 -1.18 -2.65 10.23
C LEU A 37 -0.63 -4.01 10.65
N THR A 38 -0.09 -4.75 9.68
CA THR A 38 0.75 -5.93 9.91
C THR A 38 2.17 -5.66 9.43
N LEU A 39 3.14 -5.49 10.34
CA LEU A 39 4.54 -5.29 9.96
C LEU A 39 5.27 -6.63 9.79
N ILE A 40 5.80 -6.90 8.59
CA ILE A 40 6.66 -8.07 8.33
C ILE A 40 8.12 -7.64 8.28
N SER A 41 8.88 -7.99 9.33
CA SER A 41 10.32 -7.70 9.40
C SER A 41 11.16 -8.97 9.33
N ALA A 42 12.05 -9.03 8.34
CA ALA A 42 13.03 -10.10 8.17
C ALA A 42 14.18 -9.62 7.26
N PRO A 43 15.39 -10.18 7.39
CA PRO A 43 16.49 -9.85 6.49
C PRO A 43 16.18 -10.15 5.01
N ALA A 44 16.99 -9.61 4.10
CA ALA A 44 16.89 -9.92 2.67
C ALA A 44 17.02 -11.43 2.44
N GLY A 45 16.24 -11.97 1.50
CA GLY A 45 16.27 -13.40 1.14
C GLY A 45 15.46 -14.34 2.05
N PHE A 46 14.84 -13.87 3.13
CA PHE A 46 14.01 -14.73 4.01
C PHE A 46 12.61 -15.05 3.43
N GLY A 47 12.29 -14.49 2.26
CA GLY A 47 11.04 -14.77 1.55
C GLY A 47 9.83 -14.00 2.08
N LYS A 48 10.00 -12.72 2.46
CA LYS A 48 8.89 -11.81 2.83
C LYS A 48 7.88 -11.67 1.70
N THR A 49 8.36 -11.22 0.54
CA THR A 49 7.58 -11.10 -0.69
C THR A 49 6.93 -12.43 -1.10
N THR A 50 7.67 -13.53 -0.94
CA THR A 50 7.16 -14.90 -1.20
C THR A 50 6.02 -15.27 -0.26
N LEU A 51 6.15 -15.02 1.04
CA LEU A 51 5.09 -15.25 2.03
C LEU A 51 3.85 -14.41 1.73
N LEU A 52 4.02 -13.12 1.43
CA LEU A 52 2.93 -12.21 1.08
C LEU A 52 2.19 -12.66 -0.19
N SER A 53 2.93 -13.08 -1.21
CA SER A 53 2.36 -13.58 -2.46
C SER A 53 1.55 -14.86 -2.25
N GLU A 54 2.04 -15.78 -1.41
CA GLU A 54 1.32 -17.00 -1.02
C GLU A 54 0.05 -16.68 -0.24
N TRP A 55 0.16 -15.76 0.72
CA TRP A 55 -0.96 -15.33 1.56
C TRP A 55 -2.06 -14.65 0.76
N ILE A 56 -1.71 -13.73 -0.14
CA ILE A 56 -2.67 -13.04 -1.01
C ILE A 56 -3.34 -14.03 -1.98
N ALA A 57 -2.55 -14.93 -2.60
CA ALA A 57 -3.10 -15.90 -3.55
C ALA A 57 -4.07 -16.91 -2.91
N GLY A 58 -3.90 -17.20 -1.62
CA GLY A 58 -4.82 -18.04 -0.85
C GLY A 58 -5.90 -17.29 -0.07
N GLY A 59 -5.89 -15.95 -0.13
CA GLY A 59 -6.78 -15.08 0.63
C GLY A 59 -8.11 -14.80 -0.07
N ASP A 60 -9.01 -14.14 0.66
CA ASP A 60 -10.37 -13.80 0.24
C ASP A 60 -10.59 -12.31 -0.03
N LEU A 61 -9.65 -11.44 0.35
CA LEU A 61 -9.72 -10.01 0.04
C LEU A 61 -8.85 -9.66 -1.16
N PRO A 62 -9.32 -8.75 -2.03
CA PRO A 62 -8.49 -8.15 -3.06
C PRO A 62 -7.31 -7.40 -2.43
N ALA A 63 -6.17 -7.40 -3.12
CA ALA A 63 -4.95 -6.76 -2.66
C ALA A 63 -4.39 -5.80 -3.72
N ALA A 64 -3.96 -4.62 -3.27
CA ALA A 64 -3.14 -3.69 -4.00
C ALA A 64 -1.69 -3.87 -3.54
N TRP A 65 -0.74 -3.66 -4.45
CA TRP A 65 0.68 -3.80 -4.18
C TRP A 65 1.41 -2.54 -4.58
N LEU A 66 2.37 -2.12 -3.76
CA LEU A 66 3.32 -1.07 -4.09
C LEU A 66 4.72 -1.50 -3.65
N SER A 67 5.58 -1.82 -4.61
CA SER A 67 7.01 -1.99 -4.39
C SER A 67 7.71 -0.63 -4.35
N LEU A 68 8.32 -0.33 -3.22
CA LEU A 68 9.02 0.93 -2.97
C LEU A 68 10.51 0.79 -3.31
N ASP A 69 11.10 1.88 -3.81
CA ASP A 69 12.54 2.06 -3.91
C ASP A 69 12.97 3.44 -3.40
N ALA A 70 14.27 3.67 -3.31
CA ALA A 70 14.81 4.93 -2.77
C ALA A 70 14.31 6.18 -3.52
N GLY A 71 13.87 6.05 -4.79
CA GLY A 71 13.32 7.12 -5.60
C GLY A 71 11.90 7.55 -5.20
N ASP A 72 11.23 6.79 -4.33
CA ASP A 72 9.89 7.08 -3.83
C ASP A 72 9.91 7.85 -2.49
N SER A 73 11.09 8.34 -2.06
CA SER A 73 11.24 9.14 -0.83
C SER A 73 10.64 10.55 -0.95
N ASP A 74 10.30 11.03 -2.15
CA ASP A 74 9.56 12.28 -2.34
C ASP A 74 8.06 12.06 -2.05
N LEU A 75 7.47 12.90 -1.19
CA LEU A 75 6.08 12.73 -0.75
C LEU A 75 5.07 12.78 -1.90
N ALA A 76 5.24 13.68 -2.87
CA ALA A 76 4.33 13.76 -4.01
C ALA A 76 4.44 12.50 -4.89
N HIS A 77 5.65 11.98 -5.06
CA HIS A 77 5.91 10.74 -5.77
C HIS A 77 5.30 9.53 -5.07
N PHE A 78 5.52 9.42 -3.75
CA PHE A 78 4.92 8.38 -2.91
C PHE A 78 3.39 8.40 -3.00
N LEU A 79 2.76 9.57 -2.81
CA LEU A 79 1.30 9.70 -2.90
C LEU A 79 0.78 9.37 -4.29
N THR A 80 1.53 9.70 -5.34
CA THR A 80 1.19 9.35 -6.72
C THR A 80 1.16 7.84 -6.92
N TYR A 81 2.17 7.11 -6.43
CA TYR A 81 2.20 5.64 -6.50
C TYR A 81 1.19 4.98 -5.57
N LEU A 82 0.98 5.52 -4.37
CA LEU A 82 -0.02 5.03 -3.41
C LEU A 82 -1.42 5.07 -4.04
N VAL A 83 -1.80 6.21 -4.63
CA VAL A 83 -3.07 6.35 -5.36
C VAL A 83 -3.12 5.40 -6.55
N ALA A 84 -2.03 5.27 -7.31
CA ALA A 84 -1.99 4.35 -8.44
C ALA A 84 -2.19 2.88 -8.02
N ALA A 85 -1.61 2.45 -6.89
CA ALA A 85 -1.80 1.13 -6.31
C ALA A 85 -3.26 0.90 -5.89
N LEU A 86 -3.85 1.83 -5.14
CA LEU A 86 -5.25 1.73 -4.69
C LEU A 86 -6.25 1.68 -5.85
N ARG A 87 -5.98 2.43 -6.92
CA ARG A 87 -6.81 2.43 -8.14
C ARG A 87 -6.84 1.11 -8.89
N THR A 88 -5.91 0.19 -8.63
CA THR A 88 -5.98 -1.17 -9.17
C THR A 88 -7.18 -1.94 -8.63
N LEU A 89 -7.70 -1.56 -7.46
CA LEU A 89 -8.87 -2.14 -6.83
C LEU A 89 -10.11 -1.25 -6.94
N ALA A 90 -9.93 0.05 -6.68
CA ALA A 90 -11.01 1.03 -6.65
C ALA A 90 -10.68 2.23 -7.55
N PRO A 91 -11.10 2.22 -8.84
CA PRO A 91 -10.66 3.20 -9.84
C PRO A 91 -10.91 4.67 -9.48
N GLN A 92 -11.92 4.96 -8.67
CA GLN A 92 -12.29 6.31 -8.26
C GLN A 92 -11.47 6.85 -7.07
N VAL A 93 -10.71 6.00 -6.37
CA VAL A 93 -9.95 6.42 -5.18
C VAL A 93 -8.84 7.40 -5.56
N GLY A 94 -8.67 8.46 -4.75
CA GLY A 94 -7.55 9.38 -4.84
C GLY A 94 -7.66 10.38 -5.99
N GLU A 95 -8.86 10.63 -6.54
CA GLU A 95 -9.09 11.72 -7.51
C GLU A 95 -8.69 13.08 -6.95
N GLY A 96 -9.10 13.38 -5.71
CA GLY A 96 -8.74 14.63 -5.02
C GLY A 96 -7.23 14.75 -4.81
N VAL A 97 -6.56 13.64 -4.48
CA VAL A 97 -5.10 13.61 -4.32
C VAL A 97 -4.40 13.89 -5.64
N ALA A 98 -4.77 13.18 -6.70
CA ALA A 98 -4.17 13.34 -8.02
C ALA A 98 -4.35 14.77 -8.56
N ALA A 99 -5.53 15.36 -8.38
CA ALA A 99 -5.79 16.74 -8.76
C ALA A 99 -4.95 17.74 -7.94
N GLY A 100 -4.87 17.54 -6.61
CA GLY A 100 -4.10 18.39 -5.72
C GLY A 100 -2.60 18.38 -6.01
N LEU A 101 -2.03 17.21 -6.35
CA LEU A 101 -0.61 17.07 -6.72
C LEU A 101 -0.26 17.74 -8.07
N GLN A 102 -1.22 17.92 -8.97
CA GLN A 102 -1.03 18.62 -10.24
C GLN A 102 -1.32 20.13 -10.14
N SER A 103 -1.79 20.60 -8.99
CA SER A 103 -2.09 22.02 -8.76
C SER A 103 -0.79 22.86 -8.75
N PRO A 104 -0.78 24.07 -9.34
CA PRO A 104 0.33 25.01 -9.19
C PRO A 104 0.63 25.37 -7.73
N GLN A 105 -0.39 25.29 -6.88
CA GLN A 105 -0.29 25.44 -5.44
C GLN A 105 -0.94 24.20 -4.81
N PRO A 106 -0.16 23.14 -4.55
CA PRO A 106 -0.68 21.93 -3.91
C PRO A 106 -1.24 22.27 -2.53
N PRO A 107 -2.38 21.66 -2.14
CA PRO A 107 -2.87 21.80 -0.78
C PRO A 107 -1.94 21.07 0.20
N PRO A 108 -2.05 21.34 1.52
CA PRO A 108 -1.29 20.64 2.54
C PRO A 108 -1.49 19.11 2.46
N PRO A 109 -0.45 18.30 2.77
CA PRO A 109 -0.53 16.85 2.75
C PRO A 109 -1.73 16.28 3.50
N GLU A 110 -2.06 16.83 4.66
CA GLU A 110 -3.17 16.39 5.50
C GLU A 110 -4.51 16.53 4.79
N THR A 111 -4.66 17.56 3.94
CA THR A 111 -5.88 17.74 3.14
C THR A 111 -5.99 16.68 2.06
N LEU A 112 -4.87 16.34 1.40
CA LEU A 112 -4.80 15.26 0.40
C LEU A 112 -5.12 13.91 1.07
N LEU A 113 -4.46 13.61 2.20
CA LEU A 113 -4.65 12.37 2.94
C LEU A 113 -6.07 12.25 3.49
N THR A 114 -6.67 13.34 3.98
CA THR A 114 -8.08 13.34 4.42
C THR A 114 -9.02 13.01 3.26
N SER A 115 -8.78 13.57 2.08
CA SER A 115 -9.55 13.20 0.88
C SER A 115 -9.39 11.71 0.56
N LEU A 116 -8.17 11.18 0.61
CA LEU A 116 -7.89 9.77 0.34
C LEU A 116 -8.60 8.84 1.34
N LEU A 117 -8.56 9.17 2.63
CA LEU A 117 -9.21 8.40 3.69
C LEU A 117 -10.73 8.38 3.51
N ASN A 118 -11.35 9.49 3.08
CA ASN A 118 -12.78 9.53 2.77
C ASN A 118 -13.12 8.65 1.56
N ASP A 119 -12.28 8.65 0.51
CA ASP A 119 -12.48 7.78 -0.65
C ASP A 119 -12.39 6.29 -0.25
N ILE A 120 -11.42 5.93 0.60
CA ILE A 120 -11.26 4.57 1.14
C ILE A 120 -12.47 4.18 1.99
N ALA A 121 -12.93 5.06 2.89
CA ALA A 121 -14.08 4.81 3.75
C ALA A 121 -15.40 4.65 2.98
N ALA A 122 -15.49 5.25 1.79
CA ALA A 122 -16.63 5.11 0.89
C ALA A 122 -16.58 3.83 0.02
N SER A 123 -15.49 3.08 0.06
CA SER A 123 -15.37 1.80 -0.67
C SER A 123 -16.37 0.78 -0.12
N PRO A 124 -17.08 0.04 -0.99
CA PRO A 124 -18.03 -0.99 -0.56
C PRO A 124 -17.34 -2.27 -0.06
N ASP A 125 -16.13 -2.53 -0.53
CA ASP A 125 -15.38 -3.76 -0.27
C ASP A 125 -14.16 -3.48 0.61
N ASP A 126 -13.81 -4.46 1.44
CA ASP A 126 -12.56 -4.49 2.21
C ASP A 126 -11.40 -4.93 1.30
N PHE A 127 -10.21 -4.36 1.50
CA PHE A 127 -9.04 -4.67 0.71
C PHE A 127 -7.73 -4.54 1.49
N LEU A 128 -6.69 -5.17 0.94
CA LEU A 128 -5.33 -5.10 1.44
C LEU A 128 -4.52 -4.10 0.62
N LEU A 129 -3.63 -3.37 1.27
CA LEU A 129 -2.55 -2.64 0.60
C LEU A 129 -1.22 -3.12 1.16
N VAL A 130 -0.36 -3.61 0.27
CA VAL A 130 1.01 -4.01 0.62
C VAL A 130 1.99 -2.92 0.22
N LEU A 131 2.82 -2.48 1.16
CA LEU A 131 3.98 -1.62 0.93
C LEU A 131 5.26 -2.46 1.02
N ASP A 132 5.69 -3.04 -0.11
CA ASP A 132 6.89 -3.87 -0.13
C ASP A 132 8.15 -2.99 -0.12
N ASP A 133 9.17 -3.47 0.60
CA ASP A 133 10.45 -2.79 0.78
C ASP A 133 10.37 -1.38 1.40
N TYR A 134 9.36 -1.04 2.21
CA TYR A 134 9.23 0.28 2.87
C TYR A 134 10.52 0.80 3.55
N HIS A 135 11.31 -0.09 4.15
CA HIS A 135 12.59 0.23 4.80
C HIS A 135 13.65 0.90 3.89
N VAL A 136 13.48 0.90 2.57
CA VAL A 136 14.37 1.58 1.62
C VAL A 136 14.10 3.09 1.53
N LEU A 137 12.97 3.55 2.06
CA LEU A 137 12.63 4.96 2.12
C LEU A 137 13.41 5.63 3.26
N ASP A 138 13.89 6.84 2.99
CA ASP A 138 14.53 7.72 3.97
C ASP A 138 13.88 9.09 3.86
N SER A 139 12.69 9.24 4.45
CA SER A 139 11.85 10.42 4.27
C SER A 139 10.87 10.63 5.41
N ALA A 140 11.19 11.58 6.29
CA ALA A 140 10.28 12.00 7.36
C ALA A 140 8.89 12.44 6.84
N PRO A 141 8.77 13.19 5.71
CA PRO A 141 7.45 13.50 5.15
C PRO A 141 6.60 12.27 4.77
N VAL A 142 7.22 11.20 4.28
CA VAL A 142 6.49 9.95 3.97
C VAL A 142 6.10 9.22 5.25
N ASP A 143 6.99 9.17 6.24
CA ASP A 143 6.69 8.58 7.55
C ASP A 143 5.55 9.31 8.27
N GLU A 144 5.53 10.64 8.22
CA GLU A 144 4.45 11.48 8.76
C GLU A 144 3.13 11.22 8.03
N ALA A 145 3.15 11.13 6.70
CA ALA A 145 1.97 10.81 5.91
C ALA A 145 1.42 9.42 6.23
N LEU A 146 2.29 8.41 6.36
CA LEU A 146 1.88 7.05 6.73
C LEU A 146 1.32 6.99 8.14
N THR A 147 1.94 7.72 9.09
CA THR A 147 1.46 7.83 10.46
C THR A 147 0.05 8.42 10.50
N PHE A 148 -0.18 9.51 9.76
CA PHE A 148 -1.50 10.13 9.63
C PHE A 148 -2.53 9.16 9.03
N LEU A 149 -2.18 8.42 7.97
CA LEU A 149 -3.06 7.40 7.40
C LEU A 149 -3.43 6.32 8.41
N LEU A 150 -2.45 5.81 9.18
CA LEU A 150 -2.68 4.78 10.20
C LEU A 150 -3.56 5.25 11.35
N GLU A 151 -3.40 6.50 11.79
CA GLU A 151 -4.21 7.09 12.85
C GLU A 151 -5.71 7.08 12.47
N TYR A 152 -6.02 7.42 11.22
CA TYR A 152 -7.38 7.56 10.71
C TYR A 152 -7.84 6.43 9.77
N LEU A 153 -7.06 5.36 9.65
CA LEU A 153 -7.32 4.30 8.67
C LEU A 153 -8.74 3.70 8.83
N PRO A 154 -9.58 3.73 7.79
CA PRO A 154 -10.88 3.10 7.81
C PRO A 154 -10.76 1.57 7.89
N PRO A 155 -11.77 0.86 8.43
CA PRO A 155 -11.74 -0.59 8.56
C PRO A 155 -11.69 -1.33 7.20
N GLN A 156 -12.09 -0.66 6.11
CA GLN A 156 -12.04 -1.21 4.75
C GLN A 156 -10.62 -1.49 4.26
N LEU A 157 -9.61 -0.83 4.83
CA LEU A 157 -8.22 -0.99 4.40
C LEU A 157 -7.38 -1.58 5.53
N HIS A 158 -6.74 -2.71 5.24
CA HIS A 158 -5.67 -3.24 6.09
C HIS A 158 -4.32 -3.07 5.39
N LEU A 159 -3.39 -2.43 6.09
CA LEU A 159 -2.04 -2.15 5.60
C LEU A 159 -1.07 -3.26 6.00
N VAL A 160 -0.18 -3.64 5.08
CA VAL A 160 0.85 -4.67 5.29
C VAL A 160 2.21 -4.19 4.81
#